data_AF-A0A2V8BH59-F1
#
_entry.id   AF-A0A2V8BH59-F1
#
_cell.length_a   1.000
_cell.length_b   1.000
_cell.length_c   1.000
_cell.angle_alpha   90.00
_cell.angle_beta   90.00
_cell.angle_gamma   90.00
#
_symmetry.space_group_name_H-M   'P 1'
#
loop_
_entity.id
_entity.type
_entity.pdbx_description
1 polymer ?
#
loop_
_entity_poly.entity_id
_entity_poly.type
_entity_poly.pdbx_seq_one_letter_code
_entity_poly.pdbx_strand_id
1 'polypeptide(L)'
;MADALSPTMTLRDFENGYWYLEQLKNFAGSIGIPEAKKLRKDELEKAIVAFLRTGKAALPTKRSLRKTGVKDVERGLNLKLRIENYTSNRETKDFIVEQAHLMAPEVREKSGVWYRLNRWREGQTTSGKHPTYRDLVRRYIALNKMERFEKVPHGRYINFVAEFLAADKRVTRAEAIAAWTELKKLDVPKDYASWVKARAKRKGKSR
;
A
#
# COMPACT_ATOMS: atom_id res chain seq x y z
N MET A 1 20.64 5.64 16.44
CA MET A 1 21.21 5.75 15.08
C MET A 1 20.17 5.18 14.13
N ALA A 2 19.82 5.89 13.05
CA ALA A 2 18.90 5.33 12.06
C ALA A 2 19.67 4.25 11.30
N ASP A 3 19.32 2.98 11.50
CA ASP A 3 19.98 1.85 10.86
C ASP A 3 20.01 2.08 9.35
N ALA A 4 21.20 2.15 8.76
CA ALA A 4 21.35 2.30 7.33
C ALA A 4 21.02 0.97 6.65
N LEU A 5 20.31 1.00 5.52
CA LEU A 5 20.13 -0.18 4.68
C LEU A 5 21.50 -0.70 4.25
N SER A 6 21.78 -1.98 4.48
CA SER A 6 23.05 -2.62 4.18
C SER A 6 22.84 -3.95 3.44
N PRO A 7 23.69 -4.32 2.46
CA PRO A 7 23.62 -5.62 1.80
C PRO A 7 23.80 -6.81 2.75
N THR A 8 24.45 -6.59 3.90
CA THR A 8 24.75 -7.61 4.92
C THR A 8 23.75 -7.59 6.08
N MET A 9 22.73 -6.74 6.03
CA MET A 9 21.74 -6.67 7.12
C MET A 9 20.93 -7.95 7.20
N THR A 10 20.51 -8.32 8.41
CA THR A 10 19.68 -9.51 8.55
C THR A 10 18.26 -9.24 8.02
N LEU A 11 17.57 -10.30 7.62
CA LEU A 11 16.17 -10.19 7.20
C LEU A 11 15.30 -9.59 8.33
N ARG A 12 15.60 -9.93 9.59
CA ARG A 12 14.91 -9.40 10.76
C ARG A 12 15.08 -7.89 10.87
N ASP A 13 16.31 -7.38 10.74
CA ASP A 13 16.59 -5.94 10.84
C ASP A 13 15.84 -5.17 9.74
N PHE A 14 15.82 -5.73 8.53
CA PHE A 14 15.06 -5.14 7.42
C PHE A 14 13.54 -5.17 7.67
N GLU A 15 12.99 -6.28 8.16
CA GLU A 15 11.55 -6.45 8.40
C GLU A 15 11.05 -5.60 9.57
N ASN A 16 11.84 -5.51 10.64
CA ASN A 16 11.58 -4.64 11.77
C ASN A 16 11.85 -3.18 11.46
N GLY A 17 12.71 -2.85 10.50
CA GLY A 17 12.95 -1.48 10.05
C GLY A 17 11.72 -0.81 9.44
N TYR A 18 11.68 0.52 9.48
CA TYR A 18 10.74 1.30 8.68
C TYR A 18 11.46 2.14 7.64
N TRP A 19 11.34 1.72 6.38
CA TRP A 19 12.05 2.32 5.25
C TRP A 19 11.12 3.22 4.44
N TYR A 20 11.60 4.41 4.09
CA TYR A 20 10.94 5.31 3.14
C TYR A 20 11.22 4.87 1.70
N LEU A 21 10.33 5.27 0.78
CA LEU A 21 10.40 4.84 -0.62
C LEU A 21 11.75 5.19 -1.26
N GLU A 22 12.25 6.40 -1.04
CA GLU A 22 13.53 6.83 -1.63
C GLU A 22 14.72 6.06 -1.06
N GLN A 23 14.69 5.71 0.24
CA GLN A 23 15.71 4.82 0.83
C GLN A 23 15.69 3.45 0.15
N LEU A 24 14.50 2.88 -0.05
CA LEU A 24 14.33 1.59 -0.71
C LEU A 24 14.79 1.64 -2.18
N LYS A 25 14.49 2.70 -2.92
CA LYS A 25 14.94 2.86 -4.31
C LYS A 25 16.46 2.97 -4.41
N ASN A 26 17.06 3.78 -3.55
CA ASN A 26 18.51 3.99 -3.53
C ASN A 26 19.23 2.68 -3.20
N PHE A 27 18.78 1.99 -2.16
CA PHE A 27 19.34 0.71 -1.77
C PHE A 27 19.12 -0.38 -2.82
N ALA A 28 17.91 -0.48 -3.38
CA ALA A 28 17.63 -1.43 -4.46
C ALA A 28 18.52 -1.19 -5.68
N GLY A 29 18.78 0.08 -6.02
CA GLY A 29 19.73 0.45 -7.06
C GLY A 29 21.17 0.01 -6.74
N SER A 30 21.63 0.20 -5.51
CA SER A 30 23.00 -0.17 -5.10
C SER A 30 23.23 -1.69 -5.08
N ILE A 31 22.20 -2.48 -4.81
CA ILE A 31 22.27 -3.97 -4.86
C ILE A 31 21.92 -4.54 -6.24
N GLY A 32 21.76 -3.69 -7.26
CA GLY A 32 21.58 -4.13 -8.65
C GLY A 32 20.17 -4.59 -9.03
N ILE A 33 19.12 -4.22 -8.29
CA ILE A 33 17.74 -4.52 -8.69
C ILE A 33 17.39 -3.72 -9.96
N PRO A 34 17.00 -4.38 -11.07
CA PRO A 34 16.66 -3.70 -12.30
C PRO A 34 15.49 -2.72 -12.12
N GLU A 35 15.60 -1.55 -12.73
CA GLU A 35 14.55 -0.53 -12.78
C GLU A 35 14.07 -0.04 -11.39
N ALA A 36 14.92 -0.15 -10.35
CA ALA A 36 14.61 0.19 -8.96
C ALA A 36 13.86 1.53 -8.79
N LYS A 37 14.26 2.58 -9.51
CA LYS A 37 13.63 3.91 -9.46
C LYS A 37 12.15 3.91 -9.88
N LYS A 38 11.72 2.95 -10.71
CA LYS A 38 10.36 2.81 -11.24
C LYS A 38 9.50 1.82 -10.45
N LEU A 39 10.11 1.05 -9.55
CA LEU A 39 9.41 0.09 -8.71
C LEU A 39 8.66 0.80 -7.58
N ARG A 40 7.55 0.20 -7.17
CA ARG A 40 6.77 0.67 -6.01
C ARG A 40 7.35 0.14 -4.72
N LYS A 41 6.93 0.73 -3.60
CA LYS A 41 7.39 0.35 -2.25
C LYS A 41 7.26 -1.15 -1.99
N ASP A 42 6.11 -1.75 -2.29
CA ASP A 42 5.87 -3.18 -2.08
C ASP A 42 6.70 -4.08 -3.00
N GLU A 43 6.91 -3.66 -4.25
CA GLU A 43 7.79 -4.34 -5.20
C GLU A 43 9.26 -4.30 -4.74
N LEU A 44 9.71 -3.14 -4.25
CA LEU A 44 11.05 -2.95 -3.70
C LEU A 44 11.26 -3.79 -2.44
N GLU A 45 10.33 -3.75 -1.48
CA GLU A 45 10.43 -4.58 -0.27
C GLU A 45 10.51 -6.07 -0.60
N LYS A 46 9.71 -6.57 -1.56
CA LYS A 46 9.79 -7.96 -2.00
C LYS A 46 11.13 -8.31 -2.64
N ALA A 47 11.62 -7.45 -3.54
CA ALA A 47 12.87 -7.68 -4.23
C ALA A 47 14.06 -7.65 -3.26
N ILE A 48 14.06 -6.72 -2.30
CA ILE A 48 15.09 -6.63 -1.27
C ILE A 48 15.06 -7.85 -0.34
N VAL A 49 13.89 -8.29 0.12
CA VAL A 49 13.77 -9.53 0.92
C VAL A 49 14.30 -10.75 0.16
N ALA A 50 13.97 -10.87 -1.13
CA ALA A 50 14.49 -11.94 -1.96
C ALA A 50 16.02 -11.87 -2.11
N PHE A 51 16.57 -10.67 -2.31
CA PHE A 51 18.01 -10.44 -2.36
C PHE A 51 18.69 -10.81 -1.04
N LEU A 52 18.21 -10.31 0.11
CA LEU A 52 18.80 -10.60 1.41
C LEU A 52 18.78 -12.10 1.75
N ARG A 53 17.80 -12.85 1.21
CA ARG A 53 17.71 -14.31 1.40
C ARG A 53 18.62 -15.11 0.47
N THR A 54 18.83 -14.64 -0.77
CA THR A 54 19.40 -15.46 -1.85
C THR A 54 20.66 -14.89 -2.50
N GLY A 55 20.99 -13.63 -2.21
CA GLY A 55 22.02 -12.84 -2.90
C GLY A 55 21.65 -12.43 -4.33
N LYS A 56 20.46 -12.77 -4.84
CA LYS A 56 20.09 -12.54 -6.24
C LYS A 56 19.16 -11.34 -6.41
N ALA A 57 19.57 -10.39 -7.25
CA ALA A 57 18.74 -9.27 -7.65
C ALA A 57 17.90 -9.65 -8.89
N ALA A 58 16.58 -9.50 -8.80
CA ALA A 58 15.65 -9.82 -9.88
C ALA A 58 14.53 -8.79 -9.96
N LEU A 59 13.95 -8.62 -11.16
CA LEU A 59 12.80 -7.75 -11.36
C LEU A 59 11.55 -8.37 -10.70
N PRO A 60 10.90 -7.71 -9.73
CA PRO A 60 9.82 -8.31 -8.93
C PRO A 60 8.43 -8.23 -9.59
N THR A 61 8.35 -7.77 -10.85
CA THR A 61 7.07 -7.41 -11.47
C THR A 61 7.06 -7.67 -12.97
N LYS A 62 5.90 -8.07 -13.49
CA LYS A 62 5.64 -8.22 -14.92
C LYS A 62 4.89 -7.03 -15.51
N ARG A 63 4.54 -6.03 -14.69
CA ARG A 63 3.79 -4.86 -15.15
C ARG A 63 4.65 -4.03 -16.09
N SER A 64 4.01 -3.31 -17.01
CA SER A 64 4.70 -2.26 -17.75
C SER A 64 5.20 -1.17 -16.80
N LEU A 65 6.49 -0.86 -16.90
CA LEU A 65 7.14 0.23 -16.18
C LEU A 65 7.12 1.55 -16.97
N ARG A 66 6.67 1.51 -18.22
CA ARG A 66 6.45 2.68 -19.07
C ARG A 66 4.95 2.84 -19.32
N LYS A 67 4.45 4.06 -19.14
CA LYS A 67 3.12 4.46 -19.61
C LYS A 67 3.31 5.47 -20.73
N THR A 68 2.61 5.28 -21.83
CA THR A 68 2.67 6.15 -23.01
C THR A 68 1.24 6.48 -23.45
N GLY A 69 1.06 7.66 -24.03
CA GLY A 69 -0.23 8.13 -24.52
C GLY A 69 -0.99 9.03 -23.55
N VAL A 70 -2.14 9.52 -24.03
CA VAL A 70 -3.02 10.47 -23.34
C VAL A 70 -3.62 9.82 -22.10
N LYS A 71 -3.72 10.56 -20.99
CA LYS A 71 -4.31 10.02 -19.75
C LYS A 71 -5.80 9.82 -19.92
N ASP A 72 -6.37 8.82 -19.24
CA ASP A 72 -7.82 8.58 -19.29
C ASP A 72 -8.63 9.81 -18.86
N VAL A 73 -8.10 10.55 -17.87
CA VAL A 73 -8.74 11.77 -17.36
C VAL A 73 -8.82 12.87 -18.43
N GLU A 74 -7.80 12.99 -19.28
CA GLU A 74 -7.75 13.96 -20.38
C GLU A 74 -8.69 13.57 -21.55
N ARG A 75 -9.18 12.33 -21.59
CA ARG A 75 -10.13 11.82 -22.59
C ARG A 75 -11.60 12.04 -22.20
N GLY A 76 -11.85 12.57 -21.00
CA GLY A 76 -13.19 12.70 -20.43
C GLY A 76 -13.66 11.40 -19.77
N LEU A 77 -13.59 11.37 -18.44
CA LEU A 77 -14.04 10.23 -17.64
C LEU A 77 -15.54 9.99 -17.83
N ASN A 78 -15.90 8.75 -18.18
CA ASN A 78 -17.28 8.30 -18.24
C ASN A 78 -17.34 6.78 -18.02
N LEU A 79 -18.51 6.28 -17.66
CA LEU A 79 -18.69 4.86 -17.30
C LEU A 79 -18.35 3.87 -18.44
N LYS A 80 -18.41 4.30 -19.71
CA LYS A 80 -18.12 3.45 -20.88
C LYS A 80 -16.63 3.49 -21.28
N LEU A 81 -15.85 4.46 -20.76
CA LEU A 81 -14.44 4.59 -21.06
C LEU A 81 -13.68 3.34 -20.60
N ARG A 82 -12.88 2.76 -21.49
CA ARG A 82 -11.95 1.67 -21.17
C ARG A 82 -10.74 2.23 -20.43
N ILE A 83 -10.27 1.49 -19.44
CA ILE A 83 -9.08 1.85 -18.68
C ILE A 83 -7.84 1.49 -19.48
N GLU A 84 -7.08 2.50 -19.87
CA GLU A 84 -5.82 2.37 -20.61
C GLU A 84 -4.70 3.08 -19.86
N ASN A 85 -4.83 4.40 -19.67
CA ASN A 85 -3.84 5.26 -19.04
C ASN A 85 -4.38 5.90 -17.75
N TYR A 86 -4.83 5.05 -16.84
CA TYR A 86 -5.37 5.47 -15.54
C TYR A 86 -4.37 6.28 -14.71
N THR A 87 -4.90 7.34 -14.11
CA THR A 87 -4.18 8.26 -13.23
C THR A 87 -4.92 8.37 -11.90
N SER A 88 -4.25 8.08 -10.79
CA SER A 88 -4.85 8.16 -9.44
C SER A 88 -4.83 9.60 -8.90
N ASN A 89 -5.37 10.56 -9.65
CA ASN A 89 -5.51 11.96 -9.23
C ASN A 89 -6.84 12.20 -8.52
N ARG A 90 -7.05 13.43 -8.03
CA ARG A 90 -8.29 13.84 -7.36
C ARG A 90 -9.50 13.66 -8.28
N GLU A 91 -9.45 14.20 -9.49
CA GLU A 91 -10.53 14.13 -10.48
C GLU A 91 -11.01 12.69 -10.74
N THR A 92 -10.08 11.76 -10.94
CA THR A 92 -10.43 10.34 -11.15
C THR A 92 -11.09 9.73 -9.92
N LYS A 93 -10.62 10.09 -8.71
CA LYS A 93 -11.21 9.59 -7.47
C LYS A 93 -12.59 10.17 -7.23
N ASP A 94 -12.75 11.47 -7.43
CA ASP A 94 -14.01 12.20 -7.25
C ASP A 94 -15.06 11.62 -8.20
N PHE A 95 -14.71 11.39 -9.47
CA PHE A 95 -15.57 10.69 -10.43
C PHE A 95 -15.99 9.29 -9.93
N ILE A 96 -15.05 8.45 -9.46
CA ILE A 96 -15.37 7.10 -8.97
C ILE A 96 -16.32 7.18 -7.76
N VAL A 97 -16.07 8.09 -6.83
CA VAL A 97 -16.87 8.29 -5.62
C VAL A 97 -18.27 8.77 -5.99
N GLU A 98 -18.40 9.81 -6.81
CA GLU A 98 -19.68 10.36 -7.26
C GLU A 98 -20.53 9.28 -7.93
N GLN A 99 -19.97 8.56 -8.91
CA GLN A 99 -20.68 7.49 -9.61
C GLN A 99 -21.02 6.32 -8.66
N ALA A 100 -20.18 6.04 -7.67
CA ALA A 100 -20.50 5.05 -6.65
C ALA A 100 -21.68 5.48 -5.78
N HIS A 101 -21.75 6.74 -5.38
CA HIS A 101 -22.87 7.29 -4.60
C HIS A 101 -24.18 7.30 -5.38
N LEU A 102 -24.14 7.56 -6.69
CA LEU A 102 -25.33 7.44 -7.55
C LEU A 102 -25.86 6.00 -7.63
N MET A 103 -24.96 5.01 -7.61
CA MET A 103 -25.34 3.58 -7.71
C MET A 103 -25.66 2.94 -6.35
N ALA A 104 -25.04 3.43 -5.28
CA ALA A 104 -25.11 2.88 -3.93
C ALA A 104 -24.90 4.00 -2.89
N PRO A 105 -25.94 4.83 -2.60
CA PRO A 105 -25.84 6.01 -1.73
C PRO A 105 -25.38 5.69 -0.29
N GLU A 106 -25.58 4.46 0.16
CA GLU A 106 -25.20 3.96 1.48
C GLU A 106 -23.69 3.70 1.62
N VAL A 107 -22.96 3.62 0.51
CA VAL A 107 -21.52 3.34 0.53
C VAL A 107 -20.78 4.49 1.23
N ARG A 108 -19.85 4.11 2.11
CA ARG A 108 -18.92 5.01 2.78
C ARG A 108 -17.51 4.46 2.60
N GLU A 109 -16.55 5.35 2.36
CA GLU A 109 -15.16 4.95 2.11
C GLU A 109 -14.56 4.23 3.33
N LYS A 110 -14.10 2.99 3.11
CA LYS A 110 -13.30 2.23 4.07
C LYS A 110 -11.80 2.35 3.83
N SER A 111 -11.02 2.34 4.91
CA SER A 111 -9.57 2.40 4.81
C SER A 111 -9.02 1.18 4.05
N GLY A 112 -8.12 1.41 3.08
CA GLY A 112 -7.51 0.36 2.27
C GLY A 112 -8.25 0.01 0.97
N VAL A 113 -9.45 0.56 0.74
CA VAL A 113 -10.21 0.35 -0.52
C VAL A 113 -9.40 0.79 -1.74
N TRP A 114 -8.85 2.00 -1.71
CA TRP A 114 -8.04 2.53 -2.81
C TRP A 114 -6.84 1.66 -3.16
N TYR A 115 -6.17 1.09 -2.15
CA TYR A 115 -5.08 0.15 -2.39
C TYR A 115 -5.58 -1.07 -3.16
N ARG A 116 -6.66 -1.71 -2.71
CA ARG A 116 -7.22 -2.91 -3.34
C ARG A 116 -7.79 -2.65 -4.72
N LEU A 117 -8.44 -1.51 -4.90
CA LEU A 117 -8.96 -1.09 -6.20
C LEU A 117 -7.82 -0.94 -7.20
N ASN A 118 -6.74 -0.27 -6.81
CA ASN A 118 -5.56 -0.11 -7.64
C ASN A 118 -4.90 -1.47 -7.96
N ARG A 119 -4.79 -2.38 -6.99
CA ARG A 119 -4.25 -3.75 -7.21
C ARG A 119 -5.13 -4.56 -8.15
N TRP A 120 -6.44 -4.50 -8.00
CA TRP A 120 -7.38 -5.18 -8.88
C TRP A 120 -7.26 -4.68 -10.31
N ARG A 121 -7.30 -3.35 -10.51
CA ARG A 121 -7.16 -2.71 -11.83
C ARG A 121 -5.86 -3.13 -12.51
N GLU A 122 -4.74 -3.07 -11.79
CA GLU A 122 -3.44 -3.48 -12.33
C GLU A 122 -3.39 -4.96 -12.70
N GLY A 123 -4.01 -5.81 -11.88
CA GLY A 123 -4.17 -7.23 -12.19
C GLY A 123 -4.92 -7.44 -13.50
N GLN A 124 -6.03 -6.72 -13.71
CA GLN A 124 -6.77 -6.79 -14.98
C GLN A 124 -5.88 -6.38 -16.17
N THR A 125 -5.24 -5.22 -16.10
CA THR A 125 -4.40 -4.71 -17.20
C THR A 125 -3.20 -5.62 -17.48
N THR A 126 -2.56 -6.16 -16.45
CA THR A 126 -1.41 -7.08 -16.62
C THR A 126 -1.83 -8.41 -17.25
N SER A 127 -3.09 -8.84 -17.03
CA SER A 127 -3.67 -10.01 -17.68
C SER A 127 -4.25 -9.73 -19.08
N GLY A 128 -3.98 -8.56 -19.67
CA GLY A 128 -4.50 -8.17 -20.99
C GLY A 128 -5.98 -7.79 -21.00
N LYS A 129 -6.60 -7.64 -19.82
CA LYS A 129 -8.00 -7.19 -19.71
C LYS A 129 -8.05 -5.68 -19.60
N HIS A 130 -9.03 -5.08 -20.27
CA HIS A 130 -9.25 -3.63 -20.28
C HIS A 130 -10.64 -3.31 -19.71
N PRO A 131 -10.82 -3.34 -18.38
CA PRO A 131 -12.10 -3.03 -17.74
C PRO A 131 -12.52 -1.59 -18.04
N THR A 132 -13.81 -1.32 -17.93
CA THR A 132 -14.35 0.04 -18.04
C THR A 132 -14.32 0.76 -16.69
N TYR A 133 -14.51 2.07 -16.71
CA TYR A 133 -14.74 2.83 -15.48
C TYR A 133 -16.00 2.40 -14.73
N ARG A 134 -17.03 1.87 -15.42
CA ARG A 134 -18.18 1.22 -14.75
C ARG A 134 -17.76 0.02 -13.91
N ASP A 135 -16.87 -0.82 -14.43
CA ASP A 135 -16.37 -2.00 -13.71
C ASP A 135 -15.53 -1.58 -12.50
N LEU A 136 -14.75 -0.50 -12.65
CA LEU A 136 -13.98 0.09 -11.57
C LEU A 136 -14.88 0.63 -10.44
N VAL A 137 -15.96 1.36 -10.77
CA VAL A 137 -16.94 1.86 -9.81
C VAL A 137 -17.64 0.70 -9.09
N ARG A 138 -18.10 -0.31 -9.83
CA ARG A 138 -18.70 -1.53 -9.25
C ARG A 138 -17.74 -2.23 -8.29
N ARG A 139 -16.45 -2.32 -8.65
CA ARG A 139 -15.42 -2.88 -7.77
C ARG A 139 -15.20 -2.03 -6.52
N TYR A 140 -15.20 -0.71 -6.64
CA TYR A 140 -15.11 0.20 -5.48
C TYR A 140 -16.28 0.00 -4.51
N ILE A 141 -17.52 -0.09 -5.02
CA ILE A 141 -18.72 -0.39 -4.20
C ILE A 141 -18.56 -1.74 -3.50
N ALA A 142 -18.22 -2.79 -4.24
CA ALA A 142 -18.06 -4.14 -3.69
C ALA A 142 -17.00 -4.17 -2.57
N LEU A 143 -15.86 -3.51 -2.75
CA LEU A 143 -14.81 -3.41 -1.73
C LEU A 143 -15.30 -2.69 -0.47
N ASN A 144 -16.09 -1.62 -0.61
CA ASN A 144 -16.64 -0.91 0.55
C ASN A 144 -17.73 -1.70 1.27
N LYS A 145 -18.41 -2.63 0.60
CA LYS A 145 -19.41 -3.51 1.25
C LYS A 145 -18.80 -4.70 1.99
N MET A 146 -17.52 -5.02 1.77
CA MET A 146 -16.84 -6.10 2.50
C MET A 146 -16.78 -5.80 4.00
N GLU A 147 -17.05 -6.80 4.83
CA GLU A 147 -16.96 -6.68 6.29
C GLU A 147 -15.53 -6.38 6.73
N ARG A 148 -14.58 -7.19 6.24
CA ARG A 148 -13.16 -7.08 6.58
C ARG A 148 -12.28 -7.33 5.38
N PHE A 149 -11.10 -6.73 5.42
CA PHE A 149 -10.04 -6.96 4.47
C PHE A 149 -8.95 -7.86 5.04
N GLU A 150 -8.43 -8.77 4.20
CA GLU A 150 -7.20 -9.50 4.49
C GLU A 150 -6.01 -8.56 4.70
N LYS A 151 -5.07 -8.93 5.56
CA LYS A 151 -3.86 -8.13 5.77
C LYS A 151 -3.06 -8.00 4.48
N VAL A 152 -2.60 -6.79 4.18
CA VAL A 152 -1.69 -6.55 3.06
C VAL A 152 -0.26 -6.78 3.56
N PRO A 153 0.51 -7.77 3.06
CA PRO A 153 1.81 -8.13 3.63
C PRO A 153 2.78 -6.94 3.77
N HIS A 154 2.81 -6.05 2.77
CA HIS A 154 3.67 -4.85 2.74
C HIS A 154 2.94 -3.57 3.20
N GLY A 155 1.62 -3.65 3.39
CA GLY A 155 0.77 -2.52 3.76
C GLY A 155 0.75 -2.26 5.26
N ARG A 156 1.92 -2.24 5.91
CA ARG A 156 2.08 -2.16 7.38
C ARG A 156 1.23 -1.06 8.01
N TYR A 157 1.23 0.15 7.43
CA TYR A 157 0.40 1.28 7.87
C TYR A 157 -1.10 0.98 7.80
N ILE A 158 -1.57 0.45 6.66
CA ILE A 158 -3.01 0.19 6.44
C ILE A 158 -3.49 -0.88 7.41
N ASN A 159 -2.71 -1.96 7.58
CA ASN A 159 -3.03 -3.01 8.55
C ASN A 159 -3.05 -2.46 9.98
N PHE A 160 -2.02 -1.68 10.35
CA PHE A 160 -1.93 -1.08 11.68
C PHE A 160 -3.13 -0.19 11.99
N VAL A 161 -3.47 0.74 11.10
CA VAL A 161 -4.62 1.65 11.31
C VAL A 161 -5.93 0.89 11.37
N ALA A 162 -6.12 -0.11 10.51
CA ALA A 162 -7.33 -0.94 10.54
C ALA A 162 -7.48 -1.69 11.88
N GLU A 163 -6.40 -2.30 12.37
CA GLU A 163 -6.40 -3.01 13.65
C GLU A 163 -6.56 -2.06 14.85
N PHE A 164 -5.90 -0.90 14.80
CA PHE A 164 -5.97 0.12 15.84
C PHE A 164 -7.41 0.63 16.03
N LEU A 165 -8.09 0.97 14.93
CA LEU A 165 -9.48 1.45 14.97
C LEU A 165 -10.48 0.33 15.29
N ALA A 166 -10.14 -0.92 14.98
CA ALA A 166 -10.99 -2.07 15.34
C ALA A 166 -10.90 -2.43 16.83
N ALA A 167 -9.77 -2.12 17.48
CA ALA A 167 -9.54 -2.46 18.89
C ALA A 167 -10.35 -1.59 19.87
N ASP A 168 -10.61 -0.32 19.52
CA ASP A 168 -11.48 0.57 20.31
C ASP A 168 -12.24 1.52 19.39
N LYS A 169 -13.57 1.48 19.43
CA LYS A 169 -14.43 2.34 18.59
C LYS A 169 -14.41 3.82 19.00
N ARG A 170 -13.87 4.14 20.19
CA ARG A 170 -13.74 5.52 20.69
C ARG A 170 -12.52 6.24 20.15
N VAL A 171 -11.54 5.51 19.60
CA VAL A 171 -10.31 6.12 19.10
C VAL A 171 -10.48 6.72 17.71
N THR A 172 -9.79 7.83 17.50
CA THR A 172 -9.79 8.60 16.27
C THR A 172 -8.69 8.14 15.32
N ARG A 173 -8.86 8.49 14.04
CA ARG A 173 -7.81 8.28 13.03
C ARG A 173 -6.53 9.06 13.36
N ALA A 174 -6.64 10.22 14.01
CA ALA A 174 -5.50 11.02 14.42
C ALA A 174 -4.64 10.27 15.45
N GLU A 175 -5.28 9.62 16.43
CA GLU A 175 -4.59 8.80 17.43
C GLU A 175 -3.90 7.59 16.79
N ALA A 176 -4.54 6.94 15.82
CA ALA A 176 -3.91 5.86 15.05
C ALA A 176 -2.64 6.34 14.32
N ILE A 177 -2.65 7.56 13.76
CA ILE A 177 -1.49 8.15 13.08
C ILE A 177 -0.37 8.50 14.07
N ALA A 178 -0.72 9.01 15.26
CA ALA A 178 0.24 9.28 16.32
C ALA A 178 0.93 7.99 16.80
N ALA A 179 0.13 6.96 17.10
CA ALA A 179 0.63 5.63 17.50
C ALA A 179 1.52 4.99 16.41
N TRP A 180 1.14 5.12 15.15
CA TRP A 180 1.97 4.69 14.02
C TRP A 180 3.32 5.42 13.98
N THR A 181 3.33 6.72 14.26
CA THR A 181 4.55 7.52 14.30
C THR A 181 5.52 7.08 15.38
N GLU A 182 5.01 6.65 16.54
CA GLU A 182 5.81 6.00 17.57
C GLU A 182 6.34 4.64 17.12
N LEU A 183 5.48 3.78 16.58
CA LEU A 183 5.82 2.43 16.15
C LEU A 183 6.96 2.40 15.12
N LYS A 184 7.00 3.38 14.21
CA LYS A 184 8.08 3.53 13.22
C LYS A 184 9.48 3.59 13.85
N LYS A 185 9.60 4.04 15.10
CA LYS A 185 10.88 4.23 15.81
C LYS A 185 11.32 3.01 16.63
N LEU A 186 10.47 2.00 16.76
CA LEU A 186 10.74 0.83 17.59
C LEU A 186 11.38 -0.28 16.74
N ASP A 187 12.37 -1.01 17.26
CA ASP A 187 12.85 -2.26 16.64
C ASP A 187 11.92 -3.44 16.99
N VAL A 188 10.73 -3.42 16.39
CA VAL A 188 9.72 -4.49 16.50
C VAL A 188 8.97 -4.60 15.16
N PRO A 189 8.28 -5.72 14.90
CA PRO A 189 7.38 -5.81 13.76
C PRO A 189 6.39 -4.65 13.72
N LYS A 190 6.16 -4.09 12.52
CA LYS A 190 5.33 -2.90 12.32
C LYS A 190 3.84 -3.24 12.23
N ASP A 191 3.34 -3.91 13.25
CA ASP A 191 1.94 -4.30 13.43
C ASP A 191 1.38 -3.83 14.78
N TYR A 192 0.05 -3.88 14.92
CA TYR A 192 -0.63 -3.37 16.12
C TYR A 192 -0.31 -4.21 17.36
N ALA A 193 -0.27 -5.53 17.22
CA ALA A 193 0.00 -6.45 18.34
C ALA A 193 1.40 -6.22 18.95
N SER A 194 2.40 -6.02 18.11
CA SER A 194 3.78 -5.74 18.53
C SER A 194 3.91 -4.37 19.17
N TRP A 195 3.18 -3.36 18.68
CA TRP A 195 3.10 -2.05 19.31
C TRP A 195 2.50 -2.12 20.73
N VAL A 196 1.40 -2.86 20.91
CA VAL A 196 0.77 -3.07 22.23
C VAL A 196 1.76 -3.73 23.20
N LYS A 197 2.44 -4.80 22.77
CA LYS A 197 3.47 -5.50 23.57
C LYS A 197 4.62 -4.58 23.95
N ALA A 198 5.12 -3.78 23.00
CA ALA A 198 6.21 -2.84 23.25
C ALA A 198 5.82 -1.74 24.27
N ARG A 199 4.57 -1.24 24.21
CA ARG A 199 4.06 -0.28 25.19
C ARG A 199 3.89 -0.88 26.58
N ALA A 200 3.36 -2.10 26.68
CA ALA A 200 3.22 -2.80 27.97
C ALA A 200 4.58 -2.98 28.66
N LYS A 201 5.61 -3.40 27.90
CA LYS A 201 6.98 -3.58 28.40
C LYS A 201 7.61 -2.27 28.87
N ARG A 202 7.33 -1.13 28.21
CA ARG A 202 7.79 0.20 28.66
C ARG A 202 7.12 0.61 29.98
N LYS A 203 5.81 0.42 30.11
CA LYS A 203 5.09 0.75 31.35
C LYS A 203 5.54 -0.09 32.55
N GLY A 204 5.88 -1.37 32.33
CA GLY A 204 6.40 -2.25 33.38
C GLY A 204 7.86 -1.98 33.79
N LYS A 205 8.62 -1.20 33.01
CA LYS A 205 10.00 -0.79 33.33
C LYS A 205 10.10 0.59 34.01
N SER A 206 9.00 1.35 34.04
CA SER A 206 8.92 2.67 34.70
C SER A 206 8.20 2.61 36.05
N ARG A 207 8.03 1.40 36.60
CA ARG A 207 7.61 1.10 37.97
C ARG A 207 8.75 0.36 38.64
#